data_AF-A0AB34QTY2-F1
#
_entry.id   AF-A0AB34QTY2-F1
#
_cell.length_a   1.000
_cell.length_b   1.000
_cell.length_c   1.000
_cell.angle_alpha   90.00
_cell.angle_beta   90.00
_cell.angle_gamma   90.00
#
_symmetry.space_group_name_H-M   'P 1'
#
loop_
_entity.id
_entity.type
_entity.pdbx_description
1 polymer ?
#
loop_
_entity_poly.entity_id
_entity_poly.type
_entity_poly.pdbx_seq_one_letter_code
_entity_poly.pdbx_strand_id
1 'polypeptide(L)'
;MKLLKVKKKAVDTYRHTVKGNYKLSDEKIQMKLNRHIICLKEREPERIIKQGLLGRVYLYGNLMIKVRLGKIVDIINLPHKLRIEKRLEDSVFQAIEKQLKNK
;
A
#
# COMPACT_ATOMS: atom_id res chain seq x y z
N MET A 1 7.58 17.40 1.18
CA MET A 1 8.02 16.01 1.39
C MET A 1 8.55 15.45 0.06
N LYS A 2 9.72 14.77 0.04
CA LYS A 2 10.24 14.15 -1.19
C LYS A 2 9.35 12.98 -1.61
N LEU A 3 8.99 12.90 -2.89
CA LEU A 3 8.21 11.77 -3.42
C LEU A 3 9.03 10.48 -3.34
N LEU A 4 8.39 9.42 -2.85
CA LEU A 4 8.95 8.07 -2.83
C LEU A 4 9.03 7.54 -4.26
N LYS A 5 10.16 6.89 -4.60
CA LYS A 5 10.26 6.09 -5.83
C LYS A 5 9.37 4.84 -5.69
N VAL A 6 8.91 4.28 -6.80
CA VAL A 6 8.05 3.08 -6.82
C VAL A 6 8.73 1.98 -7.63
N LYS A 7 8.77 0.75 -7.10
CA LYS A 7 9.24 -0.41 -7.87
C LYS A 7 8.27 -0.72 -9.01
N LYS A 8 8.79 -1.16 -10.15
CA LYS A 8 7.98 -1.52 -11.33
C LYS A 8 6.85 -2.51 -11.01
N LYS A 9 7.15 -3.58 -10.25
CA LYS A 9 6.14 -4.53 -9.73
C LYS A 9 4.98 -3.83 -9.03
N ALA A 10 5.27 -2.86 -8.15
CA ALA A 10 4.25 -2.13 -7.39
C ALA A 10 3.41 -1.20 -8.30
N VAL A 11 4.05 -0.54 -9.28
CA VAL A 11 3.36 0.23 -10.31
C VAL A 11 2.41 -0.65 -11.10
N ASP A 12 2.88 -1.77 -11.61
CA ASP A 12 2.10 -2.68 -12.44
C ASP A 12 0.97 -3.32 -11.64
N THR A 13 1.22 -3.73 -10.39
CA THR A 13 0.16 -4.25 -9.52
C THR A 13 -0.93 -3.20 -9.31
N TYR A 14 -0.58 -1.97 -8.96
CA TYR A 14 -1.56 -0.91 -8.75
C TYR A 14 -2.33 -0.55 -10.04
N ARG A 15 -1.64 -0.53 -11.18
CA ARG A 15 -2.22 -0.25 -12.50
C ARG A 15 -3.32 -1.25 -12.87
N HIS A 16 -3.07 -2.54 -12.64
CA HIS A 16 -3.97 -3.61 -13.08
C HIS A 16 -5.04 -3.96 -12.03
N THR A 17 -4.75 -3.79 -10.75
CA THR A 17 -5.69 -4.17 -9.68
C THR A 17 -6.63 -3.05 -9.27
N VAL A 18 -6.29 -1.78 -9.52
CA VAL A 18 -7.15 -0.63 -9.17
C VAL A 18 -7.85 -0.09 -10.40
N LYS A 19 -9.18 -0.08 -10.35
CA LYS A 19 -10.05 0.35 -11.45
C LYS A 19 -9.67 1.76 -11.96
N GLY A 20 -9.64 1.90 -13.29
CA GLY A 20 -9.39 3.19 -13.96
C GLY A 20 -7.91 3.59 -14.10
N ASN A 21 -6.96 2.72 -13.75
CA ASN A 21 -5.54 3.06 -13.80
C ASN A 21 -4.75 2.43 -14.97
N TYR A 22 -5.34 1.51 -15.74
CA TYR A 22 -4.66 0.70 -16.76
C TYR A 22 -3.89 1.51 -17.82
N LYS A 23 -4.42 2.67 -18.24
CA LYS A 23 -3.81 3.58 -19.24
C LYS A 23 -2.83 4.61 -18.66
N LEU A 24 -2.67 4.67 -17.34
CA LEU A 24 -1.84 5.71 -16.73
C LEU A 24 -0.35 5.38 -16.85
N SER A 25 0.48 6.39 -17.08
CA SER A 25 1.94 6.28 -17.06
C SER A 25 2.46 5.90 -15.67
N ASP A 26 3.67 5.33 -15.62
CA ASP A 26 4.33 4.95 -14.37
C ASP A 26 4.47 6.17 -13.42
N GLU A 27 4.73 7.36 -13.97
CA GLU A 27 4.81 8.63 -13.23
C GLU A 27 3.47 9.03 -12.60
N LYS A 28 2.37 8.96 -13.36
CA LYS A 28 1.02 9.25 -12.83
C LYS A 28 0.64 8.27 -11.72
N ILE A 29 1.01 6.99 -11.86
CA ILE A 29 0.79 5.98 -10.83
C ILE A 29 1.61 6.30 -9.57
N GLN A 30 2.89 6.66 -9.72
CA GLN A 30 3.74 7.09 -8.62
C GLN A 30 3.16 8.29 -7.88
N MET A 31 2.66 9.31 -8.58
CA MET A 31 2.02 10.48 -7.96
C MET A 31 0.79 10.08 -7.16
N LYS A 32 -0.09 9.22 -7.70
CA LYS A 32 -1.28 8.74 -6.99
C LYS A 32 -0.93 7.97 -5.72
N LEU A 33 0.04 7.05 -5.80
CA LEU A 33 0.48 6.28 -4.64
C LEU A 33 1.11 7.17 -3.54
N ASN A 34 1.91 8.16 -3.92
CA ASN A 34 2.46 9.11 -2.97
C ASN A 34 1.36 9.97 -2.32
N ARG A 35 0.37 10.41 -3.11
CA ARG A 35 -0.79 11.15 -2.59
C ARG A 35 -1.53 10.35 -1.52
N HIS A 36 -1.77 9.06 -1.73
CA HIS A 36 -2.41 8.18 -0.74
C HIS A 36 -1.65 8.16 0.59
N ILE A 37 -0.32 8.02 0.53
CA ILE A 37 0.53 8.03 1.73
C ILE A 37 0.50 9.39 2.42
N ILE A 38 0.54 10.50 1.67
CA ILE A 38 0.49 11.85 2.23
C ILE A 38 -0.86 12.08 2.93
N CYS A 39 -1.97 11.81 2.25
CA CYS A 39 -3.30 11.98 2.82
C CYS A 39 -3.50 11.12 4.07
N LEU A 40 -2.97 9.89 4.08
CA LEU A 40 -3.06 9.01 5.24
C LEU A 40 -2.27 9.57 6.42
N LYS A 41 -1.04 10.06 6.21
CA LYS A 41 -0.24 10.68 7.28
C LYS A 41 -0.89 11.93 7.87
N GLU A 42 -1.58 12.71 7.04
CA GLU A 42 -2.23 13.96 7.47
C GLU A 42 -3.56 13.73 8.19
N ARG A 43 -4.34 12.72 7.78
CA ARG A 43 -5.73 12.56 8.21
C ARG A 43 -6.00 11.34 9.08
N GLU A 44 -5.25 10.26 8.88
CA GLU A 44 -5.48 8.97 9.54
C GLU A 44 -4.13 8.29 9.89
N PRO A 45 -3.27 8.95 10.70
CA PRO A 45 -1.95 8.41 11.05
C PRO A 45 -2.01 7.06 11.77
N GLU A 46 -3.13 6.72 12.40
CA GLU A 46 -3.39 5.42 13.03
C GLU A 46 -3.39 4.25 12.03
N ARG A 47 -3.53 4.51 10.72
CA ARG A 47 -3.48 3.50 9.66
C ARG A 47 -2.06 3.14 9.21
N ILE A 48 -1.05 3.59 9.95
CA ILE A 48 0.35 3.19 9.79
C ILE A 48 0.60 2.00 10.71
N ILE A 49 0.44 0.78 10.17
CA ILE A 49 0.27 -0.43 11.00
C ILE A 49 1.58 -1.04 11.46
N LYS A 50 2.66 -0.80 10.73
CA LYS A 50 3.96 -1.36 11.06
C LYS A 50 5.04 -0.34 10.78
N GLN A 51 5.87 -0.09 11.78
CA GLN A 51 7.07 0.72 11.69
C GLN A 51 8.21 -0.05 12.34
N GLY A 52 9.12 -0.59 11.54
CA GLY A 52 10.28 -1.35 12.03
C GLY A 52 11.36 -1.53 10.96
N LEU A 53 12.38 -2.35 11.26
CA LEU A 53 13.53 -2.59 10.35
C LEU A 53 13.13 -3.08 8.95
N LEU A 54 11.97 -3.75 8.83
CA LEU A 54 11.47 -4.29 7.55
C LEU A 54 10.73 -3.26 6.68
N GLY A 55 10.58 -2.03 7.15
CA GLY A 55 9.91 -0.93 6.45
C GLY A 55 8.64 -0.45 7.15
N ARG A 56 7.84 0.30 6.40
CA ARG A 56 6.54 0.83 6.82
C ARG A 56 5.42 0.25 5.97
N VAL A 57 4.30 -0.08 6.59
CA VAL A 57 3.08 -0.51 5.91
C VAL A 57 1.97 0.49 6.17
N TYR A 58 1.36 0.99 5.09
CA TYR A 58 0.26 1.95 5.12
C TYR A 58 -1.01 1.29 4.59
N LEU A 59 -2.15 1.50 5.24
CA LEU A 59 -3.47 1.08 4.74
C LEU A 59 -4.33 2.25 4.29
N TYR A 60 -4.51 2.39 2.98
CA TYR A 60 -5.36 3.42 2.40
C TYR A 60 -6.57 2.76 1.73
N GLY A 61 -7.75 2.83 2.36
CA GLY A 61 -8.94 2.11 1.90
C GLY A 61 -8.66 0.61 1.79
N ASN A 62 -8.74 0.06 0.57
CA ASN A 62 -8.45 -1.36 0.28
C ASN A 62 -6.97 -1.62 -0.04
N LEU A 63 -6.12 -0.59 -0.03
CA LEU A 63 -4.73 -0.72 -0.47
C LEU A 63 -3.79 -0.88 0.69
N MET A 64 -3.03 -1.96 0.66
CA MET A 64 -1.85 -2.13 1.50
C MET A 64 -0.61 -1.72 0.73
N ILE A 65 0.07 -0.69 1.24
CA ILE A 65 1.23 -0.06 0.61
C ILE A 65 2.47 -0.31 1.47
N LYS A 66 3.42 -1.07 0.94
CA LYS A 66 4.67 -1.38 1.63
C LYS A 66 5.79 -0.47 1.16
N VAL A 67 6.40 0.25 2.10
CA VAL A 67 7.52 1.17 1.85
C VAL A 67 8.77 0.66 2.57
N ARG A 68 9.89 0.58 1.87
CA ARG A 68 11.19 0.21 2.45
C ARG A 68 12.27 1.11 1.85
N LEU A 69 13.14 1.65 2.71
CA LEU A 69 14.27 2.52 2.32
C LEU A 69 13.85 3.67 1.37
N GLY A 70 12.75 4.35 1.68
CA GLY A 70 12.25 5.48 0.87
C GLY A 70 11.64 5.09 -0.49
N LYS A 71 11.32 3.81 -0.70
CA LYS A 71 10.70 3.31 -1.94
C LYS A 71 9.44 2.52 -1.63
N ILE A 72 8.39 2.69 -2.43
CA ILE A 72 7.23 1.80 -2.45
C ILE A 72 7.66 0.51 -3.14
N VAL A 73 7.73 -0.58 -2.38
CA VAL A 73 8.27 -1.86 -2.83
C VAL A 73 7.20 -2.88 -3.19
N ASP A 74 6.01 -2.77 -2.61
CA ASP A 74 4.88 -3.65 -2.91
C ASP A 74 3.54 -2.96 -2.69
N ILE A 75 2.53 -3.42 -3.43
CA ILE A 75 1.14 -2.96 -3.35
C ILE A 75 0.25 -4.19 -3.38
N ILE A 76 -0.72 -4.24 -2.47
CA ILE A 76 -1.76 -5.27 -2.49
C ILE A 76 -3.10 -4.56 -2.44
N ASN A 77 -3.94 -4.81 -3.44
CA ASN A 77 -5.33 -4.38 -3.43
C ASN A 77 -6.17 -5.50 -2.81
N LEU A 78 -6.64 -5.27 -1.59
CA LEU A 78 -7.40 -6.25 -0.84
C LEU A 78 -8.85 -6.31 -1.37
N PRO A 79 -9.45 -7.52 -1.43
CA PRO A 79 -10.85 -7.68 -1.76
C PRO A 79 -11.74 -6.81 -0.85
N HIS A 80 -12.88 -6.34 -1.37
CA HIS A 80 -13.80 -5.49 -0.60
C HIS A 80 -14.32 -6.18 0.68
N LYS A 81 -14.36 -7.52 0.71
CA LYS A 81 -14.70 -8.30 1.92
C LYS A 81 -13.64 -8.22 3.02
N LEU A 82 -12.39 -7.92 2.63
CA LEU A 82 -11.26 -7.67 3.53
C LEU A 82 -10.97 -6.16 3.63
N ARG A 83 -11.95 -5.31 3.25
CA ARG A 83 -11.86 -3.86 3.43
C ARG A 83 -11.61 -3.61 4.90
N ILE A 84 -10.45 -3.03 5.20
CA ILE A 84 -10.02 -2.83 6.58
C ILE A 84 -10.87 -1.72 7.20
N GLU A 85 -11.95 -2.12 7.86
CA GLU A 85 -12.72 -1.28 8.75
C GLU A 85 -11.96 -1.10 10.06
N LYS A 86 -11.01 -0.15 10.10
CA LYS A 86 -10.36 0.47 11.28
C LYS A 86 -9.79 -0.42 12.41
N ARG A 87 -10.05 -1.72 12.43
CA ARG A 87 -9.67 -2.73 13.41
C ARG A 87 -9.19 -3.94 12.64
N LEU A 88 -7.98 -3.87 12.09
CA LEU A 88 -7.25 -5.12 11.93
C LEU A 88 -6.82 -5.54 13.32
N GLU A 89 -7.51 -6.53 13.88
CA GLU A 89 -6.88 -7.36 14.89
C GLU A 89 -5.62 -7.96 14.26
N ASP A 90 -4.52 -7.99 15.03
CA ASP A 90 -3.21 -8.47 14.58
C ASP A 90 -3.28 -9.84 13.88
N SER A 91 -4.28 -10.66 14.22
CA SER A 91 -4.59 -11.97 13.63
C SER A 91 -4.82 -11.94 12.12
N VAL A 92 -5.61 -10.98 11.61
CA VAL A 92 -5.92 -10.87 10.17
C VAL A 92 -4.69 -10.38 9.40
N PHE A 93 -3.89 -9.51 10.01
CA PHE A 93 -2.63 -9.05 9.40
C PHE A 93 -1.60 -10.19 9.30
N GLN A 94 -1.47 -11.02 10.33
CA GLN A 94 -0.62 -12.21 10.30
C GLN A 94 -1.06 -13.21 9.23
N ALA A 95 -2.37 -13.39 9.03
CA ALA A 95 -2.90 -14.23 7.96
C ALA A 95 -2.53 -13.70 6.56
N ILE A 96 -2.62 -12.38 6.35
CA ILE A 96 -2.21 -11.73 5.10
C ILE A 96 -0.68 -11.85 4.90
N GLU A 97 0.14 -11.59 5.93
CA GLU A 97 1.60 -11.76 5.84
C GLU A 97 1.99 -13.21 5.50
N LYS A 98 1.29 -14.21 6.06
CA LYS A 98 1.52 -15.63 5.76
C LYS A 98 1.15 -15.98 4.32
N GLN A 99 0.04 -15.47 3.79
CA GLN A 99 -0.34 -15.65 2.38
C GLN A 99 0.68 -15.03 1.40
N LEU A 100 1.31 -13.92 1.78
CA LEU A 100 2.30 -13.24 0.94
C LEU A 100 3.70 -13.86 0.99
N LYS A 101 4.04 -14.57 2.07
CA LYS A 101 5.31 -15.30 2.19
C LYS A 101 5.29 -16.68 1.51
N ASN A 102 4.10 -17.24 1.29
CA ASN A 102 3.91 -18.56 0.68
C ASN A 102 3.68 -18.51 -0.85
N LYS A 103 3.98 -17.38 -1.50
CA LYS A 103 3.99 -17.18 -2.96
C LYS A 103 5.35 -16.66 -3.38
#